data_AF-A0A1V4PUT9-F1
#
_entry.id   AF-A0A1V4PUT9-F1
#
_cell.length_a   1.000
_cell.length_b   1.000
_cell.length_c   1.000
_cell.angle_alpha   90.00
_cell.angle_beta   90.00
_cell.angle_gamma   90.00
#
_symmetry.space_group_name_H-M   'P 1'
#
loop_
_entity.id
_entity.type
_entity.pdbx_description
1 polymer ?
#
loop_
_entity_poly.entity_id
_entity_poly.type
_entity_poly.pdbx_seq_one_letter_code
_entity_poly.pdbx_strand_id
1 'polypeptide(L)'
;MRRVVSSVMLAASVTSAVLYLGAGVAQADSAPDVVGKKYSDAESAISDAGLKPVVSTTVGDQKAWPDCMVTNTVARTVPPPENSGGSATNQLLVSLNCDDGEASSKTPGFSAASAEGKAAKAAAEAAASSTAPAPSK
;
A
#
# COMPACT_ATOMS: atom_id res chain seq x y z
N MET A 1 48.41 -11.80 -24.76
CA MET A 1 47.08 -12.15 -25.31
C MET A 1 46.11 -12.33 -24.15
N ARG A 2 45.25 -11.33 -23.94
CA ARG A 2 44.24 -11.29 -22.87
C ARG A 2 43.08 -12.21 -23.22
N ARG A 3 42.77 -13.20 -22.38
CA ARG A 3 41.47 -13.90 -22.40
C ARG A 3 40.62 -13.29 -21.29
N VAL A 4 39.83 -12.28 -21.66
CA VAL A 4 38.78 -11.73 -20.80
C VAL A 4 37.56 -12.63 -20.98
N VAL A 5 37.29 -13.48 -19.98
CA VAL A 5 36.06 -14.27 -19.93
C VAL A 5 34.97 -13.33 -19.42
N SER A 6 34.11 -12.87 -20.32
CA SER A 6 32.90 -12.11 -19.97
C SER A 6 31.85 -13.07 -19.41
N SER A 7 31.68 -13.07 -18.10
CA SER A 7 30.56 -13.73 -17.45
C SER A 7 29.32 -12.85 -17.60
N VAL A 8 28.42 -13.24 -18.49
CA VAL A 8 27.06 -12.67 -18.60
C VAL A 8 26.27 -13.15 -17.38
N MET A 9 26.10 -12.27 -16.39
CA MET A 9 25.15 -12.44 -15.29
C MET A 9 23.74 -12.14 -15.82
N LEU A 10 22.98 -13.21 -16.09
CA LEU A 10 21.55 -13.11 -16.39
C LEU A 10 20.80 -12.87 -15.07
N ALA A 11 20.47 -11.61 -14.78
CA ALA A 11 19.58 -11.25 -13.68
C ALA A 11 18.15 -11.69 -14.06
N ALA A 12 17.72 -12.85 -13.55
CA ALA A 12 16.34 -13.29 -13.64
C ALA A 12 15.50 -12.50 -12.62
N SER A 13 14.88 -11.42 -13.07
CA SER A 13 13.86 -10.69 -12.32
C SER A 13 12.60 -11.55 -12.23
N VAL A 14 12.43 -12.26 -11.10
CA VAL A 14 11.19 -12.98 -10.79
C VAL A 14 10.15 -11.95 -10.38
N THR A 15 9.37 -11.47 -11.35
CA THR A 15 8.15 -10.68 -11.11
C THR A 15 7.09 -11.60 -10.50
N SER A 16 7.08 -11.69 -9.16
CA SER A 16 6.01 -12.35 -8.43
C SER A 16 4.74 -11.51 -8.52
N ALA A 17 3.85 -11.86 -9.44
CA ALA A 17 2.49 -11.32 -9.50
C ALA A 17 1.70 -11.88 -8.31
N VAL A 18 1.65 -11.14 -7.21
CA VAL A 18 0.78 -11.43 -6.07
C VAL A 18 -0.64 -11.01 -6.46
N LEU A 19 -1.48 -11.99 -6.81
CA LEU A 19 -2.90 -11.77 -7.04
C LEU A 19 -3.60 -11.63 -5.68
N TYR A 20 -3.75 -10.38 -5.22
CA TYR A 20 -4.59 -10.04 -4.08
C TYR A 20 -6.07 -10.15 -4.49
N LEU A 21 -6.71 -11.26 -4.14
CA LEU A 21 -8.18 -11.39 -4.18
C LEU A 21 -8.76 -10.75 -2.92
N GLY A 22 -8.99 -9.44 -2.98
CA GLY A 22 -9.58 -8.65 -1.89
C GLY A 22 -11.05 -8.98 -1.66
N ALA A 23 -11.46 -9.00 -0.38
CA ALA A 23 -12.86 -9.03 0.02
C ALA A 23 -13.57 -7.78 -0.54
N GLY A 24 -14.51 -7.99 -1.46
CA GLY A 24 -15.24 -6.90 -2.11
C GLY A 24 -16.04 -6.10 -1.10
N VAL A 25 -15.57 -4.90 -0.77
CA VAL A 25 -16.42 -3.87 -0.18
C VAL A 25 -17.26 -3.31 -1.34
N ALA A 26 -18.58 -3.26 -1.19
CA ALA A 26 -19.46 -2.69 -2.21
C ALA A 26 -19.21 -1.18 -2.29
N GLN A 27 -18.27 -0.77 -3.15
CA GLN A 27 -18.03 0.64 -3.45
C GLN A 27 -19.14 1.14 -4.38
N ALA A 28 -19.59 2.38 -4.16
CA ALA A 28 -20.47 3.05 -5.11
C ALA A 28 -19.83 3.01 -6.50
N ASP A 29 -20.62 2.73 -7.54
CA ASP A 29 -20.22 2.39 -8.92
C ASP A 29 -19.22 3.38 -9.59
N SER A 30 -18.96 4.52 -8.96
CA SER A 30 -18.07 5.59 -9.45
C SER A 30 -16.81 5.85 -8.59
N ALA A 31 -16.64 5.16 -7.46
CA ALA A 31 -15.44 5.33 -6.62
C ALA A 31 -14.32 4.36 -7.07
N PRO A 32 -13.08 4.85 -7.26
CA PRO A 32 -11.97 4.00 -7.69
C PRO A 32 -11.56 3.04 -6.57
N ASP A 33 -11.29 1.78 -6.93
CA ASP A 33 -10.75 0.81 -5.98
C ASP A 33 -9.26 1.08 -5.71
N VAL A 34 -9.00 1.70 -4.56
CA VAL A 34 -7.67 2.13 -4.13
C VAL A 34 -7.21 1.46 -2.85
N VAL A 35 -7.98 0.50 -2.32
CA VAL A 35 -7.57 -0.31 -1.17
C VAL A 35 -6.34 -1.14 -1.53
N GLY A 36 -5.35 -1.18 -0.65
CA GLY A 36 -4.07 -1.83 -0.88
C GLY A 36 -3.06 -1.03 -1.72
N LYS A 37 -3.39 0.20 -2.13
CA LYS A 37 -2.45 1.11 -2.79
C LYS A 37 -1.79 2.05 -1.78
N LYS A 38 -0.66 2.63 -2.16
CA LYS A 38 -0.08 3.78 -1.45
C LYS A 38 -1.03 4.97 -1.53
N TYR A 39 -1.06 5.77 -0.46
CA TYR A 39 -1.91 6.95 -0.42
C TYR A 39 -1.55 7.97 -1.50
N SER A 40 -0.29 8.12 -1.90
CA SER A 40 0.09 8.99 -3.03
C SER A 40 -0.63 8.65 -4.34
N ASP A 41 -0.72 7.34 -4.63
CA ASP A 41 -1.34 6.83 -5.84
C ASP A 41 -2.86 6.88 -5.73
N ALA A 42 -3.38 6.58 -4.54
CA ALA A 42 -4.79 6.67 -4.22
C ALA A 42 -5.30 8.12 -4.33
N GLU A 43 -4.56 9.10 -3.78
CA GLU A 43 -4.93 10.52 -3.82
C GLU A 43 -5.11 11.01 -5.26
N SER A 44 -4.19 10.60 -6.14
CA SER A 44 -4.25 10.91 -7.57
C SER A 44 -5.47 10.26 -8.22
N ALA A 45 -5.66 8.95 -8.04
CA ALA A 45 -6.80 8.21 -8.62
C ALA A 45 -8.16 8.72 -8.14
N ILE A 46 -8.28 9.10 -6.85
CA ILE A 46 -9.50 9.67 -6.28
C ILE A 46 -9.80 11.03 -6.90
N SER A 47 -8.77 11.88 -7.01
CA SER A 47 -8.91 13.22 -7.60
C SER A 47 -9.28 13.14 -9.09
N ASP A 48 -8.68 12.21 -9.83
CA ASP A 48 -8.99 11.94 -11.24
C ASP A 48 -10.43 11.46 -11.44
N ALA A 49 -10.99 10.75 -10.45
CA ALA A 49 -12.39 10.35 -10.42
C ALA A 49 -13.36 11.50 -10.02
N GLY A 50 -12.85 12.73 -9.83
CA GLY A 50 -13.66 13.89 -9.45
C GLY A 50 -14.13 13.87 -7.98
N LEU A 51 -13.52 13.02 -7.16
CA LEU A 51 -13.80 12.91 -5.73
C LEU A 51 -12.72 13.64 -4.94
N LYS A 52 -13.08 14.20 -3.77
CA LYS A 52 -12.10 14.76 -2.85
C LYS A 52 -11.57 13.68 -1.90
N PRO A 53 -10.26 13.37 -1.89
CA PRO A 53 -9.69 12.48 -0.89
C PRO A 53 -9.71 13.15 0.50
N VAL A 54 -10.08 12.37 1.52
CA VAL A 54 -10.09 12.80 2.93
C VAL A 54 -9.56 11.69 3.80
N VAL A 55 -8.45 11.93 4.49
CA VAL A 55 -7.94 10.98 5.49
C VAL A 55 -8.87 10.99 6.70
N SER A 56 -9.52 9.86 6.97
CA SER A 56 -10.48 9.71 8.06
C SER A 56 -9.84 9.11 9.31
N THR A 57 -8.96 8.13 9.13
CA THR A 57 -8.28 7.44 10.23
C THR A 57 -6.89 7.04 9.79
N THR A 58 -5.94 7.12 10.70
CA THR A 58 -4.56 6.67 10.49
C THR A 58 -4.16 5.74 11.63
N VAL A 59 -3.60 4.58 11.28
CA VAL A 59 -3.00 3.64 12.23
C VAL A 59 -1.49 3.61 11.99
N GLY A 60 -0.70 3.71 13.06
CA GLY A 60 0.76 3.76 12.99
C GLY A 60 1.30 5.15 12.59
N ASP A 61 2.61 5.28 12.76
CA ASP A 61 3.37 6.54 12.58
C ASP A 61 4.77 6.30 11.98
N GLN A 62 5.06 5.06 11.56
CA GLN A 62 6.39 4.68 11.07
C GLN A 62 6.67 5.19 9.66
N LYS A 63 5.63 5.54 8.90
CA LYS A 63 5.70 6.11 7.55
C LYS A 63 4.99 7.46 7.45
N ALA A 64 5.47 8.30 6.54
CA ALA A 64 4.75 9.49 6.12
C ALA A 64 3.49 9.09 5.34
N TRP A 65 2.42 9.91 5.44
CA TRP A 65 1.14 9.66 4.79
C TRP A 65 1.21 9.20 3.33
N PRO A 66 2.03 9.80 2.44
CA PRO A 66 2.11 9.38 1.03
C PRO A 66 2.48 7.89 0.85
N ASP A 67 3.25 7.33 1.78
CA ASP A 67 3.72 5.95 1.75
C ASP A 67 2.85 4.98 2.54
N CYS A 68 1.81 5.47 3.23
CA CYS A 68 0.89 4.63 3.97
C CYS A 68 -0.04 3.88 3.02
N MET A 69 -0.41 2.66 3.42
CA MET A 69 -1.32 1.82 2.65
C MET A 69 -2.76 2.19 2.97
N VAL A 70 -3.60 2.32 1.94
CA VAL A 70 -5.05 2.50 2.13
C VAL A 70 -5.65 1.16 2.52
N THR A 71 -6.30 1.07 3.68
CA THR A 71 -6.91 -0.17 4.19
C THR A 71 -8.42 -0.21 4.03
N ASN A 72 -9.07 0.94 3.89
CA ASN A 72 -10.50 1.04 3.71
C ASN A 72 -10.87 2.36 3.04
N THR A 73 -11.95 2.35 2.23
CA THR A 73 -12.51 3.52 1.58
C THR A 73 -14.01 3.63 1.86
N VAL A 74 -14.49 4.85 2.08
CA VAL A 74 -15.93 5.13 2.28
C VAL A 74 -16.33 6.36 1.48
N ALA A 75 -17.21 6.18 0.51
CA ALA A 75 -17.74 7.31 -0.26
C ALA A 75 -18.76 8.08 0.58
N ARG A 76 -18.69 9.42 0.53
CA ARG A 76 -19.70 10.29 1.13
C ARG A 76 -19.94 11.54 0.29
N THR A 77 -21.17 12.03 0.33
CA THR A 77 -21.53 13.33 -0.23
C THR A 77 -21.82 14.29 0.93
N VAL A 78 -21.10 15.40 0.98
CA VAL A 78 -21.25 16.42 2.02
C VAL A 78 -22.09 17.57 1.45
N PRO A 79 -23.23 17.92 2.06
CA PRO A 79 -24.02 19.06 1.62
C PRO A 79 -23.23 20.37 1.84
N PRO A 80 -23.52 21.42 1.05
CA PRO A 80 -22.92 22.73 1.25
C PRO A 80 -23.37 23.31 2.61
N PRO A 81 -22.63 24.29 3.18
CA PRO A 81 -23.09 25.02 4.36
C PRO A 81 -24.47 25.65 4.13
N GLU A 82 -25.28 25.69 5.18
CA GLU A 82 -26.60 26.30 5.17
C GLU A 82 -26.52 27.73 4.62
N ASN A 83 -27.44 28.10 3.71
CA ASN A 83 -27.51 29.43 3.08
C ASN A 83 -26.29 29.86 2.23
N SER A 84 -25.40 28.94 1.85
CA SER A 84 -24.21 29.28 1.04
C SER A 84 -24.44 29.32 -0.48
N GLY A 85 -25.59 28.84 -0.96
CA GLY A 85 -25.87 28.68 -2.40
C GLY A 85 -24.94 27.70 -3.13
N GLY A 86 -24.06 26.99 -2.41
CA GLY A 86 -23.06 26.09 -2.97
C GLY A 86 -23.62 24.73 -3.39
N SER A 87 -22.74 23.91 -3.98
CA SER A 87 -23.06 22.54 -4.39
C SER A 87 -22.53 21.52 -3.37
N ALA A 88 -23.14 20.34 -3.34
CA ALA A 88 -22.65 19.22 -2.55
C ALA A 88 -21.26 18.77 -3.04
N THR A 89 -20.41 18.35 -2.11
CA THR A 89 -19.05 17.86 -2.40
C THR A 89 -19.00 16.35 -2.23
N ASN A 90 -18.61 15.63 -3.28
CA ASN A 90 -18.35 14.20 -3.20
C ASN A 90 -16.92 13.95 -2.67
N GLN A 91 -16.81 13.12 -1.65
CA GLN A 91 -15.57 12.81 -0.97
C GLN A 91 -15.37 11.30 -0.88
N LEU A 92 -14.13 10.86 -0.93
CA LEU A 92 -13.76 9.51 -0.56
C LEU A 92 -12.93 9.57 0.72
N LEU A 93 -13.52 9.05 1.80
CA LEU A 93 -12.82 8.89 3.06
C LEU A 93 -11.87 7.71 2.94
N VAL A 94 -10.59 7.91 3.25
CA VAL A 94 -9.58 6.85 3.25
C VAL A 94 -9.12 6.56 4.68
N SER A 95 -8.95 5.29 4.96
CA SER A 95 -8.31 4.80 6.18
C SER A 95 -6.89 4.37 5.83
N LEU A 96 -5.90 4.87 6.56
CA LEU A 96 -4.49 4.63 6.29
C LEU A 96 -3.88 3.72 7.35
N ASN A 97 -3.01 2.81 6.91
CA ASN A 97 -2.05 2.11 7.76
C ASN A 97 -0.63 2.53 7.38
N CYS A 98 0.04 3.20 8.33
CA CYS A 98 1.38 3.76 8.26
C CYS A 98 2.42 2.92 9.00
N ASP A 99 2.09 1.68 9.36
CA ASP A 99 3.03 0.72 9.91
C ASP A 99 4.13 0.34 8.89
N ASP A 100 5.27 -0.11 9.41
CA ASP A 100 6.36 -0.65 8.62
C ASP A 100 6.78 -2.04 9.10
N GLY A 101 7.02 -2.95 8.15
CA GLY A 101 7.37 -4.34 8.44
C GLY A 101 6.29 -5.09 9.22
N GLU A 102 6.63 -6.30 9.68
CA GLU A 102 5.80 -7.05 10.63
C GLU A 102 5.99 -6.47 12.04
N ALA A 103 4.91 -6.40 12.82
CA ALA A 103 5.00 -6.10 14.24
C ALA A 103 5.92 -7.10 14.96
N SER A 104 6.80 -6.60 15.81
CA SER A 104 7.64 -7.42 16.69
C SER A 104 7.49 -7.01 18.15
N SER A 105 8.14 -7.73 19.06
CA SER A 105 8.18 -7.35 20.48
C SER A 105 8.79 -5.96 20.74
N LYS A 106 9.54 -5.40 19.77
CA LYS A 106 10.28 -4.13 19.94
C LYS A 106 9.92 -3.07 18.91
N THR A 107 9.21 -3.44 17.84
CA THR A 107 8.88 -2.53 16.74
C THR A 107 7.39 -2.62 16.42
N PRO A 108 6.66 -1.50 16.42
CA PRO A 108 5.32 -1.47 15.85
C PRO A 108 5.40 -1.83 14.35
N GLY A 109 4.35 -2.42 13.82
CA GLY A 109 4.33 -2.94 12.46
C GLY A 109 2.98 -3.56 12.11
N PHE A 110 2.87 -4.08 10.90
CA PHE A 110 1.66 -4.76 10.45
C PHE A 110 1.39 -6.00 11.32
N SER A 111 0.13 -6.16 11.73
CA SER A 111 -0.30 -7.34 12.47
C SER A 111 -0.05 -8.62 11.66
N ALA A 112 0.54 -9.65 12.26
CA ALA A 112 0.78 -10.96 11.62
C ALA A 112 -0.52 -11.67 11.15
N ALA A 113 -1.66 -11.26 11.69
CA ALA A 113 -2.98 -11.71 11.26
C ALA A 113 -3.43 -11.08 9.92
N SER A 114 -2.98 -9.87 9.62
CA SER A 114 -3.35 -9.12 8.41
C SER A 114 -2.59 -9.60 7.16
N ALA A 115 -3.14 -9.34 5.97
CA ALA A 115 -2.51 -9.73 4.72
C ALA A 115 -1.15 -9.04 4.52
N GLU A 116 -1.06 -7.76 4.90
CA GLU A 116 0.14 -6.93 4.85
C GLU A 116 1.22 -7.45 5.80
N GLY A 117 0.85 -7.89 7.01
CA GLY A 117 1.80 -8.48 7.96
C GLY A 117 2.31 -9.85 7.50
N LYS A 118 1.46 -10.65 6.85
CA LYS A 118 1.91 -11.91 6.20
C LYS A 118 2.87 -11.63 5.05
N ALA A 119 2.58 -10.64 4.21
CA ALA A 119 3.45 -10.24 3.11
C ALA A 119 4.79 -9.68 3.62
N ALA A 120 4.77 -8.84 4.66
CA ALA A 120 5.97 -8.28 5.28
C ALA A 120 6.85 -9.39 5.89
N LYS A 121 6.25 -10.36 6.57
CA LYS A 121 6.97 -11.52 7.12
C LYS A 121 7.61 -12.35 6.00
N ALA A 122 6.86 -12.69 4.96
CA ALA A 122 7.39 -13.43 3.82
C ALA A 122 8.54 -12.70 3.12
N ALA A 123 8.44 -11.37 2.98
CA ALA A 123 9.52 -10.54 2.43
C ALA A 123 10.77 -10.55 3.31
N ALA A 124 10.62 -10.50 4.65
CA ALA A 124 11.73 -10.59 5.59
C ALA A 124 12.42 -11.98 5.55
N GLU A 125 11.65 -13.07 5.48
CA GLU A 125 12.16 -14.43 5.36
C GLU A 125 12.91 -14.66 4.03
N ALA A 126 12.41 -14.08 2.94
CA ALA A 126 13.08 -14.11 1.63
C ALA A 126 14.41 -13.32 1.66
N ALA A 127 14.42 -12.13 2.26
CA ALA A 127 15.62 -11.31 2.41
C ALA A 127 16.69 -12.02 3.26
N ALA A 128 16.29 -12.67 4.35
CA ALA A 128 17.17 -13.46 5.20
C ALA A 128 17.78 -14.68 4.47
N SER A 129 17.02 -15.32 3.59
CA SER A 129 17.49 -16.45 2.78
C SER A 129 18.48 -16.02 1.69
N SER A 130 18.33 -14.82 1.14
CA SER A 130 19.25 -14.25 0.14
C SER A 130 20.59 -13.76 0.71
N THR A 131 20.71 -13.59 2.03
CA THR A 131 21.95 -13.12 2.67
C THR A 131 22.81 -14.24 3.27
N ALA A 132 22.42 -15.52 3.12
CA ALA A 132 23.22 -16.65 3.57
C ALA A 132 24.54 -16.72 2.74
N PRO A 133 25.72 -16.50 3.35
CA PRO A 133 26.99 -16.54 2.62
C PRO A 133 27.25 -17.93 2.07
N ALA A 134 27.70 -18.01 0.82
CA ALA A 134 28.13 -19.27 0.19
C ALA A 134 29.21 -19.95 1.04
N PRO A 135 29.16 -21.28 1.24
CA PRO A 135 30.18 -21.97 2.02
C PRO A 135 31.54 -21.86 1.31
N SER A 136 32.49 -21.19 1.95
CA SER A 136 33.88 -21.12 1.50
C SER A 136 34.48 -22.53 1.45
N LYS A 137 34.99 -22.92 0.28
CA LYS A 137 35.77 -24.14 0.07
C LYS A 137 37.26 -23.82 0.06
#